data_AF-A0A929PV70-F1
#
_entry.id   AF-A0A929PV70-F1
#
_cell.length_a   1.000
_cell.length_b   1.000
_cell.length_c   1.000
_cell.angle_alpha   90.00
_cell.angle_beta   90.00
_cell.angle_gamma   90.00
#
_symmetry.space_group_name_H-M   'P 1'
#
loop_
_entity.id
_entity.type
_entity.pdbx_description
1 polymer ?
#
loop_
_entity_poly.entity_id
_entity_poly.type
_entity_poly.pdbx_seq_one_letter_code
_entity_poly.pdbx_strand_id
1 'polypeptide(L)'
;MLFIIVLILTLIAGFVAPWWVAAIIAFVAAYFTGRRPGTSFVAGFFAVLITWVVLILVKTIPNDHVLASRIAVLLHLPGWTMLLIVTAIMGGIVGGMSAMSGVLVKQAVKGDK
;
A
#
# COMPACT_ATOMS: atom_id res chain seq x y z
N MET A 1 -7.67 7.50 -12.20
CA MET A 1 -6.35 8.19 -12.23
C MET A 1 -5.56 7.97 -10.95
N LEU A 2 -6.06 8.36 -9.77
CA LEU A 2 -5.35 8.19 -8.49
C LEU A 2 -4.79 6.77 -8.29
N PHE A 3 -5.62 5.73 -8.49
CA PHE A 3 -5.19 4.33 -8.38
C PHE A 3 -3.93 4.02 -9.21
N ILE A 4 -3.93 4.39 -10.50
CA ILE A 4 -2.81 4.11 -11.42
C ILE A 4 -1.54 4.86 -11.00
N ILE A 5 -1.68 6.12 -10.58
CA ILE A 5 -0.56 6.94 -10.11
C ILE A 5 0.08 6.29 -8.88
N VAL A 6 -0.73 5.96 -7.87
CA VAL A 6 -0.24 5.30 -6.65
C VAL A 6 0.42 3.98 -7.03
N LEU A 7 -0.27 3.11 -7.77
CA LEU A 7 0.22 1.79 -8.15
C LEU A 7 1.60 1.84 -8.81
N ILE A 8 1.78 2.66 -9.85
CA ILE A 8 3.03 2.74 -10.60
C ILE A 8 4.14 3.32 -9.74
N LEU A 9 3.89 4.45 -9.07
CA LEU A 9 4.91 5.11 -8.26
C LEU A 9 5.32 4.28 -7.05
N THR A 10 4.37 3.63 -6.36
CA THR A 10 4.69 2.76 -5.23
C THR A 10 5.41 1.49 -5.65
N LEU A 11 5.07 0.93 -6.82
CA LEU A 11 5.77 -0.24 -7.34
C LEU A 11 7.23 0.07 -7.65
N ILE A 12 7.50 1.18 -8.36
CA ILE A 12 8.86 1.62 -8.66
C ILE A 12 9.62 1.93 -7.36
N ALA A 13 9.02 2.71 -6.46
CA ALA A 13 9.65 3.08 -5.19
C ALA A 13 9.94 1.86 -4.30
N GLY A 14 9.10 0.83 -4.33
CA GLY A 14 9.24 -0.37 -3.49
C GLY A 14 10.46 -1.24 -3.79
N PHE A 15 11.16 -1.00 -4.90
CA PHE A 15 12.44 -1.65 -5.21
C PHE A 15 13.66 -0.92 -4.66
N VAL A 16 13.58 0.39 -4.44
CA VAL A 16 14.75 1.24 -4.10
C VAL A 16 14.63 1.96 -2.77
N ALA A 17 13.40 2.21 -2.31
CA ALA A 17 13.12 3.03 -1.15
C ALA A 17 12.53 2.19 0.01
N PRO A 18 12.58 2.70 1.24
CA PRO A 18 11.89 2.07 2.36
C PRO A 18 10.37 1.99 2.14
N TRP A 19 9.74 0.98 2.72
CA TRP A 19 8.32 0.68 2.53
C TRP A 19 7.36 1.83 2.90
N TRP A 20 7.73 2.70 3.85
CA TRP A 20 6.90 3.83 4.29
C TRP A 20 6.72 4.90 3.21
N VAL A 21 7.56 4.90 2.16
CA VAL A 21 7.42 5.83 1.03
C VAL A 21 6.08 5.64 0.31
N ALA A 22 5.50 4.44 0.33
CA ALA A 22 4.18 4.20 -0.26
C ALA A 22 3.08 5.07 0.37
N ALA A 23 3.16 5.35 1.68
CA ALA A 23 2.23 6.24 2.38
C ALA A 23 2.34 7.68 1.88
N ILE A 24 3.56 8.19 1.72
CA ILE A 24 3.81 9.55 1.22
C ILE A 24 3.29 9.69 -0.21
N ILE A 25 3.59 8.72 -1.08
CA ILE A 25 3.11 8.71 -2.47
C ILE A 25 1.58 8.73 -2.50
N ALA A 26 0.92 7.85 -1.74
CA ALA A 26 -0.53 7.78 -1.68
C ALA A 26 -1.16 9.10 -1.19
N PHE A 27 -0.60 9.70 -0.14
CA PHE A 27 -1.04 10.97 0.40
C PHE A 27 -0.91 12.11 -0.62
N VAL A 28 0.29 12.30 -1.18
CA VAL A 28 0.57 13.41 -2.11
C VAL A 28 -0.24 13.26 -3.39
N ALA A 29 -0.31 12.06 -3.97
CA ALA A 29 -1.11 11.81 -5.16
C ALA A 29 -2.60 12.11 -4.92
N ALA A 30 -3.13 11.72 -3.76
CA ALA A 30 -4.53 11.95 -3.40
C ALA A 30 -4.83 13.42 -3.08
N TYR A 31 -3.90 14.14 -2.46
CA TYR A 31 -4.02 15.59 -2.25
C TYR A 31 -4.26 16.33 -3.58
N PHE A 32 -3.46 16.04 -4.60
CA PHE A 32 -3.61 16.69 -5.91
C PHE A 32 -4.79 16.15 -6.73
N THR A 33 -4.92 14.83 -6.86
CA THR A 33 -5.83 14.21 -7.84
C THR A 33 -7.10 13.58 -7.24
N GLY A 34 -7.12 13.39 -5.91
CA GLY A 34 -8.24 12.81 -5.20
C GLY A 34 -9.47 13.73 -5.20
N ARG A 35 -10.64 13.10 -5.27
CA ARG A 35 -11.95 13.77 -5.36
C ARG A 35 -12.78 13.62 -4.09
N ARG A 36 -13.03 12.38 -3.65
CA ARG A 36 -13.78 12.09 -2.42
C ARG A 36 -12.93 11.23 -1.48
N PRO A 37 -13.01 11.43 -0.15
CA PRO A 37 -12.22 10.65 0.82
C PRO A 37 -12.43 9.15 0.67
N GLY A 38 -13.68 8.66 0.65
CA GLY A 38 -13.98 7.23 0.56
C GLY A 38 -13.49 6.56 -0.73
N THR A 39 -13.69 7.20 -1.89
CA THR A 39 -13.17 6.65 -3.16
C THR A 39 -11.64 6.67 -3.22
N SER A 40 -11.01 7.61 -2.51
CA SER A 40 -9.55 7.71 -2.46
C SER A 40 -8.95 6.66 -1.53
N PHE A 41 -9.64 6.33 -0.43
CA PHE A 41 -9.29 5.18 0.40
C PHE A 41 -9.26 3.89 -0.44
N VAL A 42 -10.35 3.58 -1.15
CA VAL A 42 -10.43 2.36 -1.97
C VAL A 42 -9.33 2.33 -3.03
N ALA A 43 -9.09 3.46 -3.71
CA ALA A 43 -8.03 3.56 -4.71
C ALA A 43 -6.63 3.35 -4.11
N GLY A 44 -6.31 4.00 -2.99
CA GLY A 44 -5.03 3.82 -2.30
C GLY A 44 -4.85 2.42 -1.74
N PHE A 45 -5.92 1.84 -1.18
CA PHE A 45 -5.93 0.50 -0.61
C PHE A 45 -5.55 -0.55 -1.64
N PHE A 46 -6.29 -0.62 -2.76
CA PHE A 46 -6.02 -1.64 -3.76
C PHE A 46 -4.72 -1.40 -4.51
N ALA A 47 -4.33 -0.13 -4.76
CA ALA A 47 -3.07 0.16 -5.42
C ALA A 47 -1.86 -0.33 -4.61
N VAL A 48 -1.85 -0.04 -3.31
CA VAL A 48 -0.76 -0.46 -2.42
C VAL A 48 -0.83 -1.96 -2.12
N LEU A 49 -2.03 -2.54 -1.93
CA LEU A 49 -2.21 -3.99 -1.76
C LEU A 49 -1.62 -4.78 -2.93
N ILE A 50 -1.97 -4.40 -4.17
CA ILE A 50 -1.46 -5.07 -5.38
C ILE A 50 0.05 -4.90 -5.48
N THR A 51 0.55 -3.68 -5.26
CA THR A 51 1.99 -3.40 -5.24
C THR A 51 2.72 -4.32 -4.25
N TRP A 52 2.19 -4.46 -3.04
CA TRP A 52 2.82 -5.25 -2.00
C TRP A 52 2.79 -6.74 -2.30
N VAL A 53 1.67 -7.25 -2.84
CA VAL A 53 1.58 -8.64 -3.30
C VAL A 53 2.67 -8.92 -4.34
N VAL A 54 2.80 -8.06 -5.35
CA VAL A 54 3.84 -8.20 -6.39
C VAL A 54 5.24 -8.21 -5.77
N LEU A 55 5.55 -7.24 -4.90
CA LEU A 55 6.87 -7.15 -4.26
C LEU A 55 7.17 -8.35 -3.34
N ILE A 56 6.17 -8.87 -2.63
CA ILE A 56 6.33 -10.06 -1.80
C ILE A 56 6.63 -11.27 -2.68
N LEU A 57 5.82 -11.50 -3.73
CA LEU A 57 5.99 -12.64 -4.63
C LEU A 57 7.35 -12.62 -5.34
N VAL A 58 7.77 -11.46 -5.86
CA VAL A 58 9.08 -11.29 -6.50
C VAL A 58 10.24 -11.63 -5.55
N LYS A 59 10.10 -11.34 -4.24
CA LYS A 59 11.14 -11.61 -3.25
C LYS A 59 11.08 -13.03 -2.68
N THR A 60 9.89 -13.63 -2.62
CA THR A 60 9.67 -14.89 -1.91
C THR A 60 9.79 -16.12 -2.82
N ILE A 61 9.36 -16.04 -4.09
CA ILE A 61 9.37 -17.17 -5.02
C ILE A 61 10.80 -17.63 -5.35
N PRO A 62 11.77 -16.74 -5.70
CA PRO A 62 13.13 -17.18 -6.04
C PRO A 62 13.91 -17.79 -4.86
N ASN A 63 13.40 -17.63 -3.63
CA ASN A 63 14.01 -18.08 -2.40
C ASN A 63 13.20 -19.23 -1.76
N ASP A 64 12.33 -19.91 -2.53
CA ASP A 64 11.46 -20.99 -2.08
C ASP A 64 10.72 -20.69 -0.77
N HIS A 65 10.37 -19.43 -0.56
CA HIS A 65 9.67 -18.92 0.62
C HIS A 65 10.38 -19.21 1.96
N VAL A 66 11.70 -19.47 1.97
CA VAL A 66 12.43 -19.90 3.19
C VAL A 66 12.26 -18.90 4.33
N LEU A 67 12.58 -17.63 4.11
CA LEU A 67 12.46 -16.59 5.15
C LEU A 67 11.00 -16.38 5.58
N ALA A 68 10.08 -16.30 4.61
CA ALA A 68 8.67 -16.09 4.87
C ALA A 68 8.07 -17.23 5.71
N SER A 69 8.53 -18.47 5.49
CA SER A 69 8.10 -19.65 6.25
C SER A 69 8.61 -19.61 7.70
N ARG A 70 9.85 -19.16 7.93
CA ARG A 70 10.40 -19.00 9.29
C ARG A 70 9.63 -17.93 10.08
N ILE A 71 9.32 -16.80 9.44
CA ILE A 71 8.52 -15.73 10.05
C ILE A 71 7.09 -16.20 10.32
N ALA A 72 6.49 -16.99 9.42
CA ALA A 72 5.17 -17.56 9.64
C ALA A 72 5.13 -18.44 10.90
N VAL A 73 6.14 -19.30 11.11
CA VAL A 73 6.26 -20.12 12.33
C VAL A 73 6.41 -19.25 13.58
N LEU A 74 7.28 -18.23 13.54
CA LEU A 74 7.50 -17.31 14.66
C LEU A 74 6.20 -16.58 15.07
N LEU A 75 5.37 -16.22 14.08
CA LEU A 75 4.08 -15.57 14.29
C LEU A 75 2.92 -16.55 14.49
N HIS A 76 3.19 -17.85 14.62
CA HIS A 76 2.18 -18.91 14.77
C HIS A 76 1.12 -18.91 13.64
N LEU A 77 1.54 -18.57 12.42
CA LEU A 77 0.69 -18.59 11.23
C LEU A 77 0.75 -19.97 10.54
N PRO A 78 -0.33 -20.40 9.85
CA PRO A 78 -0.39 -21.70 9.19
C PRO A 78 0.60 -21.87 8.02
N GLY A 79 1.17 -20.77 7.52
CA GLY A 79 2.17 -20.81 6.45
C GLY A 79 2.50 -19.43 5.91
N TRP A 80 3.48 -19.38 4.99
CA TRP A 80 3.95 -18.15 4.36
C TRP A 80 2.86 -17.43 3.55
N THR A 81 1.87 -18.16 3.04
CA THR A 81 0.74 -17.59 2.30
C THR A 81 -0.14 -16.71 3.19
N MET A 82 -0.40 -17.15 4.43
CA MET A 82 -1.14 -16.34 5.40
C MET A 82 -0.35 -15.08 5.79
N LEU A 83 0.98 -15.20 5.94
CA LEU A 83 1.86 -14.06 6.17
C LEU A 83 1.79 -13.05 5.01
N LEU A 84 1.77 -13.52 3.76
CA LEU A 84 1.61 -12.67 2.58
C LEU A 84 0.28 -11.90 2.64
N ILE A 85 -0.83 -12.59 2.90
CA ILE A 85 -2.17 -11.97 2.95
C ILE A 85 -2.22 -10.88 4.03
N VAL A 86 -1.78 -11.18 5.25
CA VAL A 86 -1.76 -10.22 6.36
C VAL A 86 -0.88 -9.02 6.01
N THR A 87 0.32 -9.26 5.47
CA THR A 87 1.24 -8.18 5.09
C THR A 87 0.68 -7.29 4.00
N ALA A 88 0.06 -7.88 2.96
CA ALA A 88 -0.56 -7.15 1.87
C ALA A 88 -1.77 -6.33 2.33
N ILE A 89 -2.61 -6.87 3.23
CA ILE A 89 -3.75 -6.16 3.80
C ILE A 89 -3.29 -5.00 4.67
N MET A 90 -2.31 -5.20 5.56
CA MET A 90 -1.72 -4.11 6.35
C MET A 90 -1.23 -2.99 5.43
N GLY A 91 -0.61 -3.38 4.33
CA GLY A 91 -0.17 -2.44 3.33
C GLY A 91 -1.26 -1.66 2.63
N GLY A 92 -2.30 -2.36 2.19
CA GLY A 92 -3.50 -1.74 1.65
C GLY A 92 -4.10 -0.74 2.64
N ILE A 93 -4.22 -1.10 3.93
CA ILE A 93 -4.75 -0.17 4.96
C ILE A 93 -3.90 1.10 5.02
N VAL A 94 -2.57 0.98 5.08
CA VAL A 94 -1.66 2.13 5.09
C VAL A 94 -1.85 3.01 3.84
N GLY A 95 -1.92 2.41 2.66
CA GLY A 95 -2.15 3.13 1.40
C GLY A 95 -3.51 3.83 1.34
N GLY A 96 -4.57 3.15 1.76
CA GLY A 96 -5.93 3.66 1.78
C GLY A 96 -6.09 4.82 2.77
N MET A 97 -5.61 4.66 4.00
CA MET A 97 -5.65 5.71 5.02
C MET A 97 -4.87 6.94 4.56
N SER A 98 -3.65 6.75 4.02
CA SER A 98 -2.83 7.85 3.50
C SER A 98 -3.51 8.62 2.37
N ALA A 99 -4.11 7.91 1.41
CA ALA A 99 -4.86 8.53 0.32
C ALA A 99 -6.11 9.28 0.81
N MET A 100 -6.84 8.72 1.78
CA MET A 100 -7.98 9.39 2.40
C MET A 100 -7.56 10.68 3.10
N SER A 101 -6.49 10.63 3.90
CA SER A 101 -5.93 11.79 4.58
C SER A 101 -5.50 12.88 3.61
N GLY A 102 -4.90 12.53 2.45
CA GLY A 102 -4.55 13.50 1.42
C GLY A 102 -5.75 14.31 0.93
N VAL A 103 -6.91 13.67 0.75
CA VAL A 103 -8.14 14.38 0.36
C VAL A 103 -8.73 15.19 1.51
N LEU A 104 -8.73 14.67 2.73
CA LEU A 104 -9.24 15.41 3.88
C LEU A 104 -8.43 16.69 4.14
N VAL A 105 -7.10 16.63 4.03
CA VAL A 105 -6.23 17.81 4.15
C VAL A 105 -6.51 18.79 3.02
N LYS A 106 -6.70 18.32 1.78
CA LYS A 106 -7.09 19.17 0.65
C LYS A 106 -8.39 19.94 0.93
N GLN A 107 -9.40 19.27 1.50
CA GLN A 107 -10.69 19.90 1.84
C GLN A 107 -10.53 20.93 2.97
N ALA A 108 -9.78 20.59 4.02
CA ALA A 108 -9.50 21.50 5.13
C ALA A 108 -8.76 22.76 4.66
N VAL A 109 -7.77 22.63 3.77
CA VAL A 109 -6.98 23.76 3.24
C VAL A 109 -7.79 24.62 2.26
N LYS A 110 -8.62 24.01 1.41
CA LYS A 110 -9.42 24.75 0.43
C LYS A 110 -10.60 25.50 1.04
N GLY A 111 -10.91 25.25 2.32
CA GLY A 111 -12.05 25.86 3.00
C GLY A 111 -13.32 25.52 2.26
N ASP A 112 -13.84 24.31 2.46
CA ASP A 112 -15.19 23.98 2.02
C ASP A 112 -16.16 24.99 2.69
N LYS A 113 -16.60 25.96 1.88
CA LYS A 113 -17.81 26.75 2.09
C LYS A 113 -19.03 25.85 1.93
#